data_AF-A0A9F2QTP2-F1
#
_entry.id   AF-A0A9F2QTP2-F1
#
_cell.length_a   1.000
_cell.length_b   1.000
_cell.length_c   1.000
_cell.angle_alpha   90.00
_cell.angle_beta   90.00
_cell.angle_gamma   90.00
#
_symmetry.space_group_name_H-M   'P 1'
#
loop_
_entity.id
_entity.type
_entity.pdbx_description
1 polymer ?
#
loop_
_entity_poly.entity_id
_entity_poly.type
_entity_poly.pdbx_seq_one_letter_code
_entity_poly.pdbx_strand_id
1 'polypeptide(L)'
;MAEEVRWCYRGDPQEGQSAPLVQFTNGKLKNSENMNFTLYRSKDTSNPRKKNYTILNAETDRLSYVGNNFGAGALKSNTLCRYFVGVIDKQSGQMEVYNAELFNMQPLISDDVADNDLSEYLAKSYREKVDLCIEAFGTNKQRKALNSRRMNEVRKEVLNKAVIEAAEEIIETKGVAALVSDAVEDEKSDVSLVLPPCHEDAKTPEDVYKFEDIISPAEYEALQAPAAVFTNITAADILKMTEEKSYCSFVLDELKSMPLDEKSYDHKARCLWFFDCLVKLSSQKVVKKKHAMGPGCPDIISNKLVKTFTALSYANGRIHNLISASMKVKITAYAIALALHINNFETDLTILQRDLKLRDSRILDIAKAMRLKISKSKNLSGLEEHKLGTLCLPLPARKVPLGRRKRKMY
;
A
#
# COMPACT_ATOMS: atom_id res chain seq x y z
N MET A 1 12.32 32.26 -85.70
CA MET A 1 11.78 31.75 -84.42
C MET A 1 10.34 31.38 -84.69
N ALA A 2 9.87 30.20 -84.28
CA ALA A 2 8.48 29.81 -84.51
C ALA A 2 7.54 30.74 -83.73
N GLU A 3 6.53 31.29 -84.39
CA GLU A 3 5.54 32.21 -83.78
C GLU A 3 4.52 31.48 -82.89
N GLU A 4 4.40 30.14 -83.03
CA GLU A 4 3.50 29.32 -82.23
C GLU A 4 4.21 28.04 -81.77
N VAL A 5 4.07 27.70 -80.48
CA VAL A 5 4.58 26.47 -79.89
C VAL A 5 3.47 25.42 -79.88
N ARG A 6 3.68 24.28 -80.55
CA ARG A 6 2.75 23.15 -80.50
C ARG A 6 3.20 22.15 -79.44
N TRP A 7 2.32 21.89 -78.47
CA TRP A 7 2.53 20.83 -77.49
C TRP A 7 2.06 19.46 -77.98
N CYS A 8 2.89 18.45 -77.80
CA CYS A 8 2.61 17.06 -78.07
C CYS A 8 2.79 16.25 -76.78
N TYR A 9 1.70 15.65 -76.30
CA TYR A 9 1.74 14.80 -75.11
C TYR A 9 2.30 13.42 -75.45
N ARG A 10 3.40 13.04 -74.80
CA ARG A 10 4.12 11.78 -75.02
C ARG A 10 3.86 10.72 -73.95
N GLY A 11 3.16 11.08 -72.87
CA GLY A 11 2.89 10.16 -71.76
C GLY A 11 4.09 10.01 -70.83
N ASP A 12 4.40 8.78 -70.42
CA ASP A 12 5.54 8.50 -69.55
C ASP A 12 6.84 8.45 -70.39
N PRO A 13 7.97 9.02 -69.91
CA PRO A 13 9.25 8.97 -70.61
C PRO A 13 9.80 7.54 -70.77
N GLN A 14 9.42 6.62 -69.88
CA GLN A 14 9.69 5.19 -69.96
C GLN A 14 8.37 4.43 -69.67
N GLU A 15 8.20 3.21 -70.19
CA GLU A 15 6.93 2.48 -70.03
C GLU A 15 6.50 2.36 -68.57
N GLY A 16 5.41 3.07 -68.23
CA GLY A 16 4.83 3.10 -66.89
C GLY A 16 5.63 3.86 -65.84
N GLN A 17 6.67 4.63 -66.21
CA GLN A 17 7.51 5.39 -65.29
C GLN A 17 7.48 6.88 -65.64
N SER A 18 6.74 7.65 -64.83
CA SER A 18 6.74 9.12 -64.83
C SER A 18 8.14 9.68 -64.56
N ALA A 19 8.44 10.88 -65.05
CA ALA A 19 9.68 11.59 -64.75
C ALA A 19 9.75 11.97 -63.26
N PRO A 20 10.73 11.48 -62.47
CA PRO A 20 10.86 11.87 -61.07
C PRO A 20 11.47 13.27 -60.96
N LEU A 21 10.75 14.18 -60.32
CA LEU A 21 11.21 15.51 -59.95
C LEU A 21 11.55 15.50 -58.46
N VAL A 22 12.79 15.87 -58.11
CA VAL A 22 13.25 15.83 -56.72
C VAL A 22 13.41 17.22 -56.14
N GLN A 23 12.91 17.40 -54.92
CA GLN A 23 13.15 18.57 -54.09
C GLN A 23 13.79 18.12 -52.79
N PHE A 24 14.99 18.61 -52.47
CA PHE A 24 15.65 18.28 -51.21
C PHE A 24 15.28 19.30 -50.14
N THR A 25 15.02 18.82 -48.92
CA THR A 25 14.74 19.70 -47.77
C THR A 25 15.91 20.64 -47.44
N ASN A 26 17.14 20.23 -47.75
CA ASN A 26 18.35 20.98 -47.42
C ASN A 26 18.75 21.98 -48.53
N GLY A 27 17.89 22.22 -49.51
CA GLY A 27 18.13 23.17 -50.61
C GLY A 27 18.50 22.50 -51.93
N LYS A 28 19.23 23.21 -52.80
CA LYS A 28 19.60 22.71 -54.14
C LYS A 28 20.94 21.99 -54.10
N LEU A 29 21.06 20.91 -54.86
CA LEU A 29 22.33 20.22 -55.06
C LEU A 29 23.32 21.13 -55.80
N LYS A 30 24.56 21.19 -55.31
CA LYS A 30 25.65 21.92 -55.96
C LYS A 30 26.33 21.10 -57.05
N ASN A 31 26.53 19.80 -56.81
CA ASN A 31 27.07 18.83 -57.76
C ASN A 31 26.09 17.66 -57.86
N SER A 32 25.56 17.40 -59.07
CA SER A 32 24.63 16.30 -59.35
C SER A 32 25.33 14.98 -59.70
N GLU A 33 26.63 15.00 -59.97
CA GLU A 33 27.37 13.83 -60.47
C GLU A 33 27.69 12.79 -59.38
N ASN A 34 27.71 13.19 -58.11
CA ASN A 34 28.06 12.30 -56.99
C ASN A 34 26.84 11.69 -56.28
N MET A 35 25.69 11.60 -56.96
CA MET A 35 24.44 11.15 -56.34
C MET A 35 23.76 10.06 -57.16
N ASN A 36 23.58 8.90 -56.52
CA ASN A 36 22.92 7.77 -57.15
C ASN A 36 21.45 7.73 -56.72
N PHE A 37 20.54 7.68 -57.70
CA PHE A 37 19.11 7.59 -57.47
C PHE A 37 18.62 6.17 -57.73
N THR A 38 17.87 5.61 -56.79
CA THR A 38 17.21 4.30 -56.92
C THR A 38 15.71 4.45 -56.68
N LEU A 39 14.91 4.07 -57.69
CA LEU A 39 13.47 4.14 -57.64
C LEU A 39 12.89 2.75 -57.34
N TYR A 40 12.14 2.64 -56.26
CA TYR A 40 11.42 1.44 -55.87
C TYR A 40 9.93 1.63 -56.15
N ARG A 41 9.31 0.62 -56.76
CA ARG A 41 7.87 0.60 -57.02
C ARG A 41 7.23 -0.58 -56.32
N SER A 42 6.03 -0.36 -55.79
CA SER A 42 5.21 -1.41 -55.19
C SER A 42 4.85 -2.49 -56.21
N LYS A 43 4.99 -3.76 -55.81
CA LYS A 43 4.53 -4.94 -56.57
C LYS A 43 3.07 -5.31 -56.30
N ASP A 44 2.42 -4.62 -55.36
CA ASP A 44 1.04 -4.93 -54.95
C ASP A 44 0.04 -4.45 -55.99
N THR A 45 -0.52 -5.40 -56.74
CA THR A 45 -1.56 -5.15 -57.75
C THR A 45 -2.98 -5.31 -57.20
N SER A 46 -3.15 -5.84 -55.98
CA SER A 46 -4.45 -6.14 -55.38
C SER A 46 -5.20 -4.88 -54.96
N ASN A 47 -4.47 -3.88 -54.46
CA ASN A 47 -5.03 -2.65 -53.95
C ASN A 47 -4.68 -1.47 -54.89
N PRO A 48 -5.66 -0.84 -55.56
CA PRO A 48 -5.40 0.21 -56.54
C PRO A 48 -4.67 1.43 -55.96
N ARG A 49 -4.78 1.68 -54.65
CA ARG A 49 -4.03 2.76 -53.98
C ARG A 49 -2.55 2.42 -53.80
N LYS A 50 -2.24 1.16 -53.49
CA LYS A 50 -0.85 0.69 -53.23
C LYS A 50 -0.08 0.42 -54.52
N LYS A 51 -0.76 0.21 -55.64
CA LYS A 51 -0.17 0.00 -56.96
C LYS A 51 0.74 1.16 -57.40
N ASN A 52 0.40 2.38 -57.01
CA ASN A 52 1.13 3.59 -57.40
C ASN A 52 2.16 4.02 -56.36
N TYR A 53 2.41 3.23 -55.31
CA TYR A 53 3.41 3.59 -54.31
C TYR A 53 4.82 3.50 -54.89
N THR A 54 5.53 4.61 -54.82
CA THR A 54 6.90 4.77 -55.27
C THR A 54 7.73 5.40 -54.15
N ILE A 55 8.95 4.89 -54.00
CA ILE A 55 9.96 5.40 -53.08
C ILE A 55 11.20 5.71 -53.89
N LEU A 56 11.70 6.92 -53.78
CA LEU A 56 12.95 7.33 -54.36
C LEU A 56 13.99 7.43 -53.25
N ASN A 57 15.06 6.65 -53.36
CA ASN A 57 16.22 6.76 -52.50
C ASN A 57 17.36 7.42 -53.26
N ALA A 58 18.06 8.33 -52.60
CA ALA A 58 19.22 8.99 -53.15
C ALA A 58 20.37 8.94 -52.16
N GLU A 59 21.44 8.26 -52.54
CA GLU A 59 22.58 7.97 -51.67
C GLU A 59 23.76 8.87 -52.03
N THR A 60 24.41 9.39 -51.00
CA THR A 60 25.67 10.12 -51.07
C THR A 60 26.66 9.51 -50.09
N ASP A 61 27.95 9.81 -50.22
CA ASP A 61 29.02 9.29 -49.33
C ASP A 61 28.77 9.50 -47.82
N ARG A 62 27.91 10.46 -47.45
CA ARG A 62 27.69 10.85 -46.04
C ARG A 62 26.26 10.69 -45.56
N LEU A 63 25.27 10.77 -46.45
CA LEU A 63 23.86 10.85 -46.10
C LEU A 63 23.02 10.12 -47.14
N SER A 64 22.00 9.40 -46.65
CA SER A 64 20.94 8.84 -47.50
C SER A 64 19.72 9.74 -47.44
N TYR A 65 19.07 9.95 -48.57
CA TYR A 65 17.83 10.72 -48.68
C TYR A 65 16.72 9.84 -49.19
N VAL A 66 15.56 9.91 -48.54
CA VAL A 66 14.37 9.13 -48.95
C VAL A 66 13.22 10.09 -49.24
N GLY A 67 12.57 9.89 -50.38
CA GLY A 67 11.31 10.54 -50.75
C GLY A 67 10.25 9.50 -51.07
N ASN A 68 9.02 9.73 -50.62
CA ASN A 68 7.88 8.86 -50.86
C ASN A 68 6.68 9.63 -51.41
N ASN A 69 5.86 8.95 -52.21
CA ASN A 69 4.60 9.51 -52.72
C ASN A 69 3.37 9.08 -51.89
N PHE A 70 3.57 8.37 -50.78
CA PHE A 70 2.53 7.87 -49.88
C PHE A 70 2.87 8.09 -48.40
N GLY A 71 1.86 8.04 -47.53
CA GLY A 71 2.03 8.17 -46.08
C GLY A 71 2.09 9.64 -45.60
N ALA A 72 2.42 9.83 -44.32
CA ALA A 72 2.35 11.14 -43.67
C ALA A 72 3.41 12.15 -44.16
N GLY A 73 4.52 11.67 -44.74
CA GLY A 73 5.60 12.49 -45.30
C GLY A 73 5.42 12.87 -46.77
N ALA A 74 4.43 12.30 -47.46
CA ALA A 74 4.22 12.55 -48.89
C ALA A 74 3.59 13.92 -49.17
N LEU A 75 3.96 14.51 -50.29
CA LEU A 75 3.33 15.74 -50.76
C LEU A 75 1.85 15.49 -51.08
N LYS A 76 0.97 16.12 -50.29
CA LYS A 76 -0.49 16.08 -50.51
C LYS A 76 -0.91 16.63 -51.88
N SER A 77 -0.05 17.41 -52.52
CA SER A 77 -0.27 17.93 -53.88
C SER A 77 -0.29 16.83 -54.94
N ASN A 78 0.40 15.70 -54.76
CA ASN A 78 0.41 14.61 -55.75
C ASN A 78 -0.96 13.92 -55.91
N THR A 79 -1.86 14.02 -54.92
CA THR A 79 -3.23 13.49 -55.04
C THR A 79 -4.20 14.47 -55.72
N LEU A 80 -3.88 15.76 -55.78
CA LEU A 80 -4.78 16.81 -56.26
C LEU A 80 -4.30 17.48 -57.56
N CYS A 81 -3.01 17.36 -57.87
CA CYS A 81 -2.36 17.99 -59.03
C CYS A 81 -1.58 16.93 -59.83
N ARG A 82 -1.62 17.03 -61.16
CA ARG A 82 -0.75 16.27 -62.06
C ARG A 82 0.35 17.20 -62.57
N TYR A 83 1.59 16.74 -62.49
CA TYR A 83 2.74 17.50 -62.95
C TYR A 83 3.20 16.96 -64.30
N PHE A 84 3.72 17.86 -65.14
CA PHE A 84 4.28 17.51 -66.44
C PHE A 84 5.61 18.22 -66.64
N VAL A 85 6.54 17.57 -67.33
CA VAL A 85 7.80 18.16 -67.79
C VAL A 85 7.71 18.39 -69.29
N GLY A 86 7.87 19.65 -69.69
CA GLY A 86 7.90 20.06 -71.09
C GLY A 86 9.34 20.21 -71.57
N VAL A 87 9.72 19.54 -72.65
CA VAL A 87 10.99 19.73 -73.36
C VAL A 87 10.67 20.46 -74.67
N ILE A 88 11.14 21.69 -74.80
CA ILE A 88 10.90 22.52 -75.99
C ILE A 88 12.13 22.55 -76.88
N ASP A 89 11.95 22.14 -78.13
CA ASP A 89 12.95 22.40 -79.17
C ASP A 89 12.71 23.80 -79.75
N LYS A 90 13.64 24.71 -79.47
CA LYS A 90 13.56 26.13 -79.86
C LYS A 90 13.66 26.32 -81.38
N GLN A 91 14.24 25.35 -82.10
CA GLN A 91 14.41 25.45 -83.56
C GLN A 91 13.14 25.03 -84.29
N SER A 92 12.51 23.92 -83.89
CA SER A 92 11.27 23.42 -84.50
C SER A 92 9.99 24.02 -83.90
N GLY A 93 10.05 24.63 -82.71
CA GLY A 93 8.86 25.15 -82.01
C GLY A 93 7.94 24.06 -81.46
N GLN A 94 8.42 22.80 -81.38
CA GLN A 94 7.65 21.69 -80.83
C GLN A 94 8.02 21.46 -79.36
N MET A 95 7.00 21.31 -78.51
CA MET A 95 7.16 20.99 -77.10
C MET A 95 6.65 19.59 -76.81
N GLU A 96 7.53 18.70 -76.35
CA GLU A 96 7.16 17.38 -75.88
C GLU A 96 6.84 17.42 -74.39
N VAL A 97 5.66 16.89 -74.03
CA VAL A 97 5.15 16.93 -72.66
C VAL A 97 5.09 15.52 -72.08
N TYR A 98 5.79 15.31 -70.97
CA TYR A 98 5.92 14.03 -70.27
C TYR A 98 5.28 14.09 -68.88
N ASN A 99 4.72 12.99 -68.41
CA ASN A 99 4.22 12.86 -67.03
C ASN A 99 5.37 13.00 -66.03
N ALA A 100 5.11 13.67 -64.91
CA ALA A 100 6.09 13.86 -63.85
C ALA A 100 5.49 13.62 -62.46
N GLU A 101 6.33 13.10 -61.57
CA GLU A 101 6.02 12.85 -60.16
C GLU A 101 6.99 13.61 -59.28
N LEU A 102 6.47 14.37 -58.32
CA LEU A 102 7.28 15.18 -57.42
C LEU A 102 7.58 14.41 -56.12
N PHE A 103 8.86 14.31 -55.77
CA PHE A 103 9.37 13.69 -54.54
C PHE A 103 10.05 14.74 -53.68
N ASN A 104 9.62 14.85 -52.41
CA ASN A 104 10.32 15.61 -51.40
C ASN A 104 11.28 14.69 -50.65
N MET A 105 12.58 14.92 -50.82
CA MET A 105 13.67 14.10 -50.33
C MET A 105 14.08 14.57 -48.94
N GLN A 106 13.92 13.71 -47.94
CA GLN A 106 14.28 13.98 -46.54
C GLN A 106 15.54 13.19 -46.15
N PRO A 107 16.47 13.78 -45.38
CA PRO A 107 17.66 13.07 -44.93
C PRO A 107 17.26 11.97 -43.93
N LEU A 108 17.67 10.75 -44.21
CA LEU A 108 17.63 9.65 -43.26
C LEU A 108 18.91 9.73 -42.42
N ILE A 109 18.78 10.28 -41.21
CA ILE A 109 19.85 10.24 -40.22
C ILE A 109 19.77 8.84 -39.61
N SER A 110 20.82 8.05 -39.80
CA SER A 110 20.99 6.73 -39.19
C SER A 110 21.24 6.89 -37.68
N ASP A 111 20.26 7.44 -36.96
CA ASP A 111 20.21 7.28 -35.53
C ASP A 111 19.55 5.91 -35.28
N ASP A 112 20.28 5.00 -34.63
CA ASP A 112 19.85 3.67 -34.15
C ASP A 112 18.69 3.73 -33.12
N VAL A 113 17.77 4.68 -33.25
CA VAL A 113 16.82 5.07 -32.21
C VAL A 113 15.40 5.05 -32.77
N ALA A 114 14.88 3.86 -33.07
CA ALA A 114 13.42 3.67 -33.20
C ALA A 114 12.96 2.20 -33.08
N ASP A 115 13.73 1.22 -33.51
CA ASP A 115 13.21 -0.16 -33.63
C ASP A 115 13.21 -0.95 -32.31
N ASN A 116 14.02 -0.58 -31.32
CA ASN A 116 13.99 -1.22 -30.00
C ASN A 116 12.70 -0.90 -29.22
N ASP A 117 12.15 0.31 -29.37
CA ASP A 117 10.98 0.75 -28.60
C ASP A 117 9.69 0.04 -29.02
N LEU A 118 9.53 -0.28 -30.32
CA LEU A 118 8.32 -0.95 -30.79
C LEU A 118 8.28 -2.43 -30.38
N SER A 119 9.44 -3.10 -30.45
CA SER A 119 9.61 -4.49 -30.01
C SER A 119 9.31 -4.65 -28.51
N GLU A 120 9.93 -3.80 -27.67
CA GLU A 120 9.65 -3.79 -26.24
C GLU A 120 8.21 -3.41 -25.92
N TYR A 121 7.62 -2.45 -26.65
CA TYR A 121 6.23 -2.09 -26.47
C TYR A 121 5.28 -3.24 -26.80
N LEU A 122 5.55 -4.01 -27.86
CA LEU A 122 4.73 -5.16 -28.22
C LEU A 122 4.85 -6.30 -27.21
N ALA A 123 6.05 -6.54 -26.67
CA ALA A 123 6.32 -7.56 -25.65
C ALA A 123 5.66 -7.28 -24.29
N LYS A 124 5.34 -6.01 -23.99
CA LYS A 124 4.69 -5.62 -22.72
C LYS A 124 3.27 -6.18 -22.59
N SER A 125 2.95 -6.64 -21.39
CA SER A 125 1.63 -7.13 -21.01
C SER A 125 0.58 -6.01 -21.12
N TYR A 126 -0.69 -6.38 -21.30
CA TYR A 126 -1.81 -5.44 -21.31
C TYR A 126 -1.79 -4.52 -20.08
N ARG A 127 -1.46 -5.09 -18.91
CA ARG A 127 -1.39 -4.34 -17.66
C ARG A 127 -0.26 -3.33 -17.64
N GLU A 128 0.91 -3.68 -18.18
CA GLU A 128 2.07 -2.77 -18.29
C GLU A 128 1.79 -1.63 -19.26
N LYS A 129 1.09 -1.91 -20.37
CA LYS A 129 0.62 -0.89 -21.31
C LYS A 129 -0.34 0.10 -20.63
N VAL A 130 -1.26 -0.39 -19.81
CA VAL A 130 -2.16 0.46 -19.00
C VAL A 130 -1.39 1.29 -17.98
N ASP A 131 -0.40 0.70 -17.32
CA ASP A 131 0.44 1.40 -16.33
C ASP A 131 1.26 2.53 -16.98
N LEU A 132 1.82 2.30 -18.17
CA LEU A 132 2.49 3.32 -18.98
C LEU A 132 1.54 4.45 -19.39
N CYS A 133 0.30 4.13 -19.78
CA CYS A 133 -0.71 5.14 -20.07
C CYS A 133 -1.10 5.97 -18.85
N ILE A 134 -1.18 5.35 -17.66
CA ILE A 134 -1.46 6.07 -16.40
C ILE A 134 -0.27 6.95 -16.02
N GLU A 135 0.95 6.51 -16.27
CA GLU A 135 2.16 7.29 -16.04
C GLU A 135 2.22 8.51 -16.97
N ALA A 136 2.03 8.32 -18.27
CA ALA A 136 2.08 9.39 -19.28
C ALA A 136 0.88 10.36 -19.21
N PHE A 137 -0.35 9.85 -19.08
CA PHE A 137 -1.59 10.63 -19.25
C PHE A 137 -2.56 10.56 -18.06
N GLY A 138 -2.26 9.76 -17.04
CA GLY A 138 -3.16 9.60 -15.89
C GLY A 138 -3.24 10.84 -14.99
N THR A 139 -4.36 10.95 -14.29
CA THR A 139 -4.56 11.99 -13.26
C THR A 139 -3.59 11.81 -12.09
N ASN A 140 -3.33 12.90 -11.33
CA ASN A 140 -2.48 12.84 -10.12
C ASN A 140 -2.92 11.75 -9.13
N LYS A 141 -4.23 11.51 -9.02
CA LYS A 141 -4.79 10.44 -8.17
C LYS A 141 -4.42 9.05 -8.68
N GLN A 142 -4.51 8.82 -9.99
CA GLN A 142 -4.17 7.54 -10.62
C GLN A 142 -2.67 7.27 -10.57
N ARG A 143 -1.83 8.28 -10.85
CA ARG A 143 -0.37 8.19 -10.71
C ARG A 143 0.06 7.84 -9.28
N LYS A 144 -0.55 8.48 -8.27
CA LYS A 144 -0.27 8.17 -6.86
C LYS A 144 -0.66 6.74 -6.48
N ALA A 145 -1.79 6.25 -7.00
CA ALA A 145 -2.22 4.87 -6.77
C ALA A 145 -1.27 3.86 -7.43
N LEU A 146 -0.81 4.14 -8.65
CA LEU A 146 0.17 3.32 -9.38
C LEU A 146 1.53 3.28 -8.65
N ASN A 147 2.05 4.43 -8.22
CA ASN A 147 3.28 4.49 -7.43
C ASN A 147 3.16 3.74 -6.10
N SER A 148 2.01 3.82 -5.43
CA SER A 148 1.77 3.05 -4.20
C SER A 148 1.77 1.54 -4.46
N ARG A 149 1.25 1.08 -5.61
CA ARG A 149 1.26 -0.35 -5.98
C ARG A 149 2.69 -0.83 -6.25
N ARG A 150 3.46 -0.11 -7.07
CA ARG A 150 4.87 -0.42 -7.35
C ARG A 150 5.70 -0.48 -6.06
N MET A 151 5.54 0.51 -5.16
CA MET A 151 6.24 0.52 -3.87
C MET A 151 5.88 -0.67 -2.97
N ASN A 152 4.65 -1.18 -3.03
CA ASN A 152 4.24 -2.34 -2.26
C ASN A 152 4.76 -3.66 -2.85
N GLU A 153 4.87 -3.76 -4.18
CA GLU A 153 5.47 -4.93 -4.85
C GLU A 153 6.97 -5.02 -4.52
N VAL A 154 7.73 -3.93 -4.65
CA VAL A 154 9.15 -3.89 -4.25
C VAL A 154 9.34 -4.23 -2.77
N ARG A 155 8.48 -3.72 -1.89
CA ARG A 155 8.52 -4.08 -0.46
C ARG A 155 8.26 -5.56 -0.22
N LYS A 156 7.38 -6.19 -1.01
CA LYS A 156 7.11 -7.63 -0.91
C LYS A 156 8.31 -8.46 -1.34
N GLU A 157 9.02 -8.06 -2.40
CA GLU A 157 10.24 -8.74 -2.85
C GLU A 157 11.37 -8.63 -1.82
N VAL A 158 11.62 -7.43 -1.29
CA VAL A 158 12.62 -7.20 -0.24
C VAL A 158 12.26 -7.97 1.03
N LEU A 159 10.98 -7.98 1.43
CA LEU A 159 10.51 -8.75 2.58
C LEU A 159 10.68 -10.25 2.34
N ASN A 160 10.30 -10.75 1.15
CA ASN A 160 10.47 -12.16 0.81
C ASN A 160 11.94 -12.58 0.84
N LYS A 161 12.84 -11.74 0.32
CA LYS A 161 14.27 -12.02 0.35
C LYS A 161 14.81 -12.05 1.79
N ALA A 162 14.44 -11.07 2.62
CA ALA A 162 14.83 -11.06 4.03
C ALA A 162 14.23 -12.23 4.82
N VAL A 163 13.01 -12.67 4.49
CA VAL A 163 12.38 -13.85 5.11
C VAL A 163 13.06 -15.14 4.67
N ILE A 164 13.48 -15.25 3.41
CA ILE A 164 14.24 -16.39 2.90
C ILE A 164 15.62 -16.44 3.58
N GLU A 165 16.35 -15.32 3.63
CA GLU A 165 17.65 -15.24 4.30
C GLU A 165 17.54 -15.58 5.81
N ALA A 166 16.51 -15.06 6.50
CA ALA A 166 16.27 -15.40 7.89
C ALA A 166 15.85 -16.87 8.08
N ALA A 167 15.06 -17.44 7.17
CA ALA A 167 14.69 -18.85 7.22
C ALA A 167 15.90 -19.76 6.98
N GLU A 168 16.79 -19.40 6.04
CA GLU A 168 18.05 -20.10 5.78
C GLU A 168 18.97 -20.06 7.00
N GLU A 169 19.17 -18.90 7.61
CA GLU A 169 19.98 -18.75 8.83
C GLU A 169 19.39 -19.55 10.01
N ILE A 170 18.07 -19.57 10.16
CA ILE A 170 17.37 -20.33 11.21
C ILE A 170 17.46 -21.85 10.96
N ILE A 171 17.38 -22.29 9.70
CA ILE A 171 17.53 -23.70 9.31
C ILE A 171 18.97 -24.17 9.53
N GLU A 172 19.97 -23.35 9.20
CA GLU A 172 21.39 -23.65 9.44
C GLU A 172 21.72 -23.70 10.93
N THR A 173 21.15 -22.81 11.75
CA THR A 173 21.46 -22.72 13.19
C THR A 173 20.71 -23.73 14.05
N LYS A 174 19.45 -24.07 13.73
CA LYS A 174 18.60 -24.94 14.58
C LYS A 174 18.31 -26.32 13.98
N GLY A 175 18.47 -26.52 12.68
CA GLY A 175 18.14 -27.77 11.99
C GLY A 175 16.63 -28.01 11.84
N VAL A 176 16.25 -28.67 10.74
CA VAL A 176 14.84 -28.87 10.32
C VAL A 176 14.00 -29.59 11.38
N ALA A 177 14.60 -30.51 12.16
CA ALA A 177 13.89 -31.28 13.17
C ALA A 177 13.46 -30.45 14.40
N ALA A 178 14.28 -29.47 14.83
CA ALA A 178 13.92 -28.58 15.94
C ALA A 178 12.89 -27.51 15.53
N LEU A 179 12.86 -27.16 14.24
CA LEU A 179 11.90 -26.21 13.68
C LEU A 179 10.49 -26.78 13.54
N VAL A 180 10.37 -28.10 13.29
CA VAL A 180 9.08 -28.78 13.27
C VAL A 180 8.48 -28.87 14.68
N SER A 181 9.29 -28.99 15.74
CA SER A 181 8.81 -28.86 17.12
C SER A 181 8.42 -27.43 17.49
N ASP A 182 9.22 -26.41 17.11
CA ASP A 182 8.90 -24.98 17.34
C ASP A 182 7.61 -24.58 16.60
N ALA A 183 7.38 -25.07 15.37
CA ALA A 183 6.17 -24.76 14.59
C ALA A 183 4.88 -25.35 15.18
N VAL A 184 4.98 -26.46 15.93
CA VAL A 184 3.84 -27.04 16.68
C VAL A 184 3.56 -26.24 17.96
N GLU A 185 4.54 -25.52 18.49
CA GLU A 185 4.37 -24.55 19.58
C GLU A 185 3.87 -23.18 19.08
N ASP A 186 4.19 -22.79 17.84
CA ASP A 186 3.85 -21.47 17.28
C ASP A 186 2.35 -21.32 16.92
N GLU A 187 1.63 -22.40 16.59
CA GLU A 187 0.16 -22.33 16.42
C GLU A 187 -0.58 -22.02 17.75
N LYS A 188 0.09 -22.13 18.91
CA LYS A 188 -0.41 -21.64 20.20
C LYS A 188 -0.05 -20.17 20.47
N SER A 189 0.89 -19.58 19.73
CA SER A 189 1.54 -18.30 20.07
C SER A 189 0.71 -17.06 19.74
N ASP A 190 -0.13 -17.09 18.71
CA ASP A 190 -0.79 -15.86 18.22
C ASP A 190 -1.91 -15.34 19.16
N VAL A 191 -2.48 -16.21 20.00
CA VAL A 191 -3.46 -15.83 21.03
C VAL A 191 -2.80 -15.70 22.42
N SER A 192 -1.76 -16.48 22.73
CA SER A 192 -1.08 -16.42 24.03
C SER A 192 -0.21 -15.16 24.19
N LEU A 193 0.32 -14.59 23.09
CA LEU A 193 1.08 -13.33 23.12
C LEU A 193 0.22 -12.10 23.48
N VAL A 194 -1.09 -12.20 23.28
CA VAL A 194 -2.05 -11.11 23.49
C VAL A 194 -2.72 -11.21 24.86
N LEU A 195 -2.83 -12.40 25.45
CA LEU A 195 -3.40 -12.58 26.78
C LEU A 195 -2.31 -12.48 27.86
N PRO A 196 -2.65 -12.05 29.09
CA PRO A 196 -1.77 -12.25 30.23
C PRO A 196 -1.42 -13.75 30.40
N PRO A 197 -0.24 -14.07 30.95
CA PRO A 197 0.12 -15.46 31.26
C PRO A 197 -0.99 -16.17 32.05
N CYS A 198 -1.49 -17.29 31.52
CA CYS A 198 -2.58 -18.05 32.12
C CYS A 198 -2.03 -19.37 32.68
N HIS A 199 -2.13 -19.54 33.99
CA HIS A 199 -1.70 -20.74 34.70
C HIS A 199 -2.90 -21.68 34.86
N GLU A 200 -3.04 -22.65 33.96
CA GLU A 200 -4.22 -23.53 33.91
C GLU A 200 -4.31 -24.49 35.11
N ASP A 201 -3.18 -24.81 35.73
CA ASP A 201 -3.06 -25.74 36.87
C ASP A 201 -3.27 -25.04 38.24
N ALA A 202 -3.70 -23.78 38.22
CA ALA A 202 -3.96 -22.99 39.41
C ALA A 202 -5.08 -23.59 40.27
N LYS A 203 -4.83 -23.69 41.58
CA LYS A 203 -5.80 -24.20 42.57
C LYS A 203 -6.71 -23.09 43.11
N THR A 204 -6.28 -21.84 43.00
CA THR A 204 -7.04 -20.65 43.40
C THR A 204 -7.29 -19.76 42.19
N PRO A 205 -8.39 -18.99 42.15
CA PRO A 205 -8.64 -18.01 41.08
C PRO A 205 -7.52 -16.97 40.95
N GLU A 206 -6.91 -16.58 42.07
CA GLU A 206 -5.76 -15.65 42.14
C GLU A 206 -4.55 -16.13 41.33
N ASP A 207 -4.27 -17.43 41.38
CA ASP A 207 -3.10 -18.03 40.74
C ASP A 207 -3.26 -18.22 39.23
N VAL A 208 -4.48 -18.17 38.68
CA VAL A 208 -4.74 -18.33 37.24
C VAL A 208 -4.09 -17.19 36.44
N TYR A 209 -4.21 -15.96 36.95
CA TYR A 209 -3.58 -14.76 36.41
C TYR A 209 -2.83 -14.07 37.54
N LYS A 210 -1.60 -14.48 37.80
CA LYS A 210 -0.83 -13.98 38.95
C LYS A 210 -0.67 -12.47 38.90
N PHE A 211 -0.79 -11.83 40.05
CA PHE A 211 -0.62 -10.39 40.17
C PHE A 211 0.77 -9.94 39.70
N GLU A 212 1.82 -10.70 40.05
CA GLU A 212 3.22 -10.40 39.69
C GLU A 212 3.47 -10.41 38.18
N ASP A 213 2.71 -11.21 37.41
CA ASP A 213 2.78 -11.27 35.95
C ASP A 213 2.12 -10.03 35.31
N ILE A 214 1.19 -9.39 36.03
CA ILE A 214 0.50 -8.17 35.59
C ILE A 214 1.29 -6.94 36.02
N ILE A 215 1.77 -6.88 37.26
CA ILE A 215 2.55 -5.80 37.87
C ILE A 215 3.69 -6.41 38.69
N SER A 216 4.93 -6.21 38.24
CA SER A 216 6.09 -6.71 38.98
C SER A 216 6.28 -5.93 40.29
N PRO A 217 6.97 -6.49 41.30
CA PRO A 217 7.17 -5.83 42.59
C PRO A 217 7.81 -4.43 42.48
N ALA A 218 8.77 -4.24 41.57
CA ALA A 218 9.42 -2.96 41.35
C ALA A 218 8.47 -1.91 40.74
N GLU A 219 7.57 -2.34 39.86
CA GLU A 219 6.54 -1.48 39.28
C GLU A 219 5.46 -1.15 40.32
N TYR A 220 5.06 -2.14 41.11
CA TYR A 220 4.08 -1.96 42.18
C TYR A 220 4.55 -0.93 43.21
N GLU A 221 5.84 -0.92 43.55
CA GLU A 221 6.40 0.09 44.45
C GLU A 221 6.42 1.48 43.83
N ALA A 222 6.76 1.59 42.55
CA ALA A 222 6.73 2.86 41.83
C ALA A 222 5.32 3.50 41.75
N LEU A 223 4.25 2.70 41.89
CA LEU A 223 2.87 3.19 41.86
C LEU A 223 2.43 3.91 43.15
N GLN A 224 3.17 3.81 44.25
CA GLN A 224 2.78 4.42 45.53
C GLN A 224 2.60 5.93 45.44
N ALA A 225 3.60 6.64 44.90
CA ALA A 225 3.58 8.10 44.79
C ALA A 225 2.43 8.61 43.90
N PRO A 226 2.21 8.06 42.69
CA PRO A 226 1.08 8.47 41.85
C PRO A 226 -0.29 8.09 42.41
N ALA A 227 -0.39 6.96 43.12
CA ALA A 227 -1.64 6.52 43.74
C ALA A 227 -2.07 7.39 44.93
N ALA A 228 -1.15 8.18 45.50
CA ALA A 228 -1.46 9.12 46.57
C ALA A 228 -2.53 10.16 46.18
N VAL A 229 -2.76 10.39 44.88
CA VAL A 229 -3.88 11.23 44.39
C VAL A 229 -5.24 10.70 44.85
N PHE A 230 -5.34 9.39 45.13
CA PHE A 230 -6.57 8.79 45.63
C PHE A 230 -6.72 8.85 47.15
N THR A 231 -5.68 9.26 47.89
CA THR A 231 -5.75 9.36 49.36
C THR A 231 -6.66 10.52 49.79
N ASN A 232 -7.50 10.26 50.79
CA ASN A 232 -8.42 11.26 51.38
C ASN A 232 -9.41 11.92 50.40
N ILE A 233 -9.75 11.25 49.31
CA ILE A 233 -10.78 11.73 48.37
C ILE A 233 -12.14 11.87 49.08
N THR A 234 -12.75 13.03 48.96
CA THR A 234 -14.12 13.25 49.41
C THR A 234 -15.14 12.99 48.29
N ALA A 235 -16.40 12.76 48.65
CA ALA A 235 -17.47 12.57 47.66
C ALA A 235 -17.62 13.77 46.70
N ALA A 236 -17.28 14.99 47.16
CA ALA A 236 -17.27 16.19 46.33
C ALA A 236 -16.14 16.15 45.28
N ASP A 237 -14.98 15.61 45.63
CA ASP A 237 -13.87 15.44 44.69
C ASP A 237 -14.19 14.41 43.61
N ILE A 238 -14.90 13.32 43.96
CA ILE A 238 -15.38 12.33 42.98
C ILE A 238 -16.34 12.96 41.98
N LEU A 239 -17.27 13.80 42.45
CA LEU A 239 -18.18 14.53 41.56
C LEU A 239 -17.42 15.45 40.60
N LYS A 240 -16.46 16.22 41.12
CA LYS A 240 -15.61 17.07 40.30
C LYS A 240 -14.81 16.27 39.26
N MET A 241 -14.19 15.15 39.65
CA MET A 241 -13.46 14.26 38.74
C MET A 241 -14.37 13.66 37.66
N THR A 242 -15.65 13.41 38.00
CA THR A 242 -16.66 12.91 37.07
C THR A 242 -17.04 13.98 36.03
N GLU A 243 -17.24 15.23 36.47
CA GLU A 243 -17.54 16.37 35.60
C GLU A 243 -16.39 16.68 34.64
N GLU A 244 -15.15 16.66 35.14
CA GLU A 244 -13.94 16.90 34.36
C GLU A 244 -13.56 15.72 33.43
N LYS A 245 -14.18 14.54 33.62
CA LYS A 245 -13.84 13.28 32.92
C LYS A 245 -12.36 12.93 33.04
N SER A 246 -11.78 13.18 34.21
CA SER A 246 -10.35 13.01 34.49
C SER A 246 -9.93 11.53 34.60
N TYR A 247 -10.87 10.67 34.98
CA TYR A 247 -10.72 9.22 35.16
C TYR A 247 -11.84 8.45 34.47
N CYS A 248 -11.60 7.17 34.21
CA CYS A 248 -12.60 6.29 33.59
C CYS A 248 -13.72 5.91 34.57
N SER A 249 -14.88 5.49 34.03
CA SER A 249 -16.07 5.23 34.86
C SER A 249 -15.86 4.11 35.88
N PHE A 250 -15.14 3.05 35.50
CA PHE A 250 -14.75 1.98 36.41
C PHE A 250 -14.01 2.50 37.65
N VAL A 251 -13.03 3.39 37.47
CA VAL A 251 -12.26 3.95 38.60
C VAL A 251 -13.13 4.80 39.49
N LEU A 252 -14.01 5.63 38.91
CA LEU A 252 -14.91 6.49 39.67
C LEU A 252 -15.94 5.71 40.50
N ASP A 253 -16.42 4.58 39.99
CA ASP A 253 -17.34 3.70 40.73
C ASP A 253 -16.61 2.94 41.84
N GLU A 254 -15.38 2.49 41.57
CA GLU A 254 -14.58 1.75 42.52
C GLU A 254 -14.06 2.63 43.67
N LEU A 255 -13.82 3.91 43.42
CA LEU A 255 -13.49 4.91 44.45
C LEU A 255 -14.64 5.13 45.46
N LYS A 256 -15.89 4.85 45.10
CA LYS A 256 -17.03 4.91 46.04
C LYS A 256 -17.04 3.72 47.01
N SER A 257 -16.36 2.63 46.67
CA SER A 257 -16.33 1.36 47.41
C SER A 257 -14.93 1.03 47.94
N MET A 258 -14.18 2.05 48.38
CA MET A 258 -12.85 1.85 48.93
C MET A 258 -12.89 1.10 50.27
N PRO A 259 -11.97 0.16 50.52
CA PRO A 259 -11.87 -0.56 51.78
C PRO A 259 -11.40 0.38 52.91
N LEU A 260 -11.76 0.05 54.15
CA LEU A 260 -11.37 0.82 55.34
C LEU A 260 -9.96 0.47 55.85
N ASP A 261 -9.43 -0.70 55.47
CA ASP A 261 -8.10 -1.16 55.87
C ASP A 261 -7.01 -0.45 55.05
N GLU A 262 -5.99 0.08 55.72
CA GLU A 262 -4.95 0.93 55.13
C GLU A 262 -4.15 0.20 54.05
N LYS A 263 -3.80 -1.07 54.28
CA LYS A 263 -3.04 -1.88 53.30
C LYS A 263 -3.86 -2.21 52.07
N SER A 264 -5.10 -2.66 52.29
CA SER A 264 -6.04 -2.97 51.21
C SER A 264 -6.42 -1.72 50.42
N TYR A 265 -6.49 -0.56 51.09
CA TYR A 265 -6.76 0.75 50.48
C TYR A 265 -5.61 1.17 49.55
N ASP A 266 -4.37 1.14 50.03
CA ASP A 266 -3.19 1.47 49.23
C ASP A 266 -3.07 0.52 48.02
N HIS A 267 -3.27 -0.79 48.24
CA HIS A 267 -3.26 -1.77 47.16
C HIS A 267 -4.28 -1.45 46.06
N LYS A 268 -5.53 -1.18 46.46
CA LYS A 268 -6.61 -0.84 45.54
C LYS A 268 -6.33 0.47 44.82
N ALA A 269 -5.83 1.50 45.51
CA ALA A 269 -5.47 2.78 44.91
C ALA A 269 -4.37 2.65 43.84
N ARG A 270 -3.30 1.88 44.12
CA ARG A 270 -2.23 1.59 43.15
C ARG A 270 -2.77 0.87 41.92
N CYS A 271 -3.63 -0.13 42.13
CA CYS A 271 -4.25 -0.89 41.04
C CYS A 271 -5.17 0.00 40.18
N LEU A 272 -5.99 0.86 40.79
CA LEU A 272 -6.87 1.80 40.10
C LEU A 272 -6.09 2.82 39.26
N TRP A 273 -4.96 3.31 39.79
CA TRP A 273 -4.12 4.24 39.05
C TRP A 273 -3.50 3.59 37.81
N PHE A 274 -2.99 2.36 37.95
CA PHE A 274 -2.44 1.61 36.83
C PHE A 274 -3.53 1.22 35.82
N PHE A 275 -4.73 0.89 36.29
CA PHE A 275 -5.91 0.62 35.46
C PHE A 275 -6.25 1.83 34.58
N ASP A 276 -6.35 3.02 35.17
CA ASP A 276 -6.60 4.26 34.43
C ASP A 276 -5.52 4.52 33.36
N CYS A 277 -4.25 4.21 33.68
CA CYS A 277 -3.16 4.30 32.71
C CYS A 277 -3.37 3.37 31.50
N LEU A 278 -3.80 2.13 31.71
CA LEU A 278 -4.12 1.19 30.63
C LEU A 278 -5.26 1.72 29.75
N VAL A 279 -6.33 2.26 30.35
CA VAL A 279 -7.46 2.84 29.62
C VAL A 279 -7.02 4.05 28.80
N LYS A 280 -6.29 4.99 29.41
CA LYS A 280 -5.75 6.17 28.73
C LYS A 280 -4.82 5.78 27.58
N LEU A 281 -3.95 4.79 27.78
CA LEU A 281 -3.07 4.26 26.74
C LEU A 281 -3.89 3.72 25.56
N SER A 282 -4.93 2.91 25.82
CA SER A 282 -5.78 2.31 24.76
C SER A 282 -6.42 3.32 23.79
N SER A 283 -6.61 4.56 24.27
CA SER A 283 -7.18 5.67 23.51
C SER A 283 -6.19 6.35 22.57
N GLN A 284 -4.88 6.22 22.85
CA GLN A 284 -3.83 6.79 22.02
C GLN A 284 -3.64 5.97 20.73
N LYS A 285 -3.31 6.65 19.62
CA LYS A 285 -2.92 5.97 18.37
C LYS A 285 -1.41 5.79 18.29
N VAL A 286 -0.69 6.88 18.54
CA VAL A 286 0.78 6.95 18.50
C VAL A 286 1.27 7.42 19.86
N VAL A 287 2.21 6.69 20.43
CA VAL A 287 2.75 6.93 21.77
C VAL A 287 4.19 7.45 21.65
N LYS A 288 4.49 8.54 22.35
CA LYS A 288 5.88 9.04 22.44
C LYS A 288 6.65 8.21 23.47
N LYS A 289 7.91 7.88 23.15
CA LYS A 289 8.76 7.09 24.06
C LYS A 289 9.05 7.82 25.38
N LYS A 290 9.20 9.15 25.36
CA LYS A 290 9.33 9.97 26.56
C LYS A 290 7.97 10.47 27.01
N HIS A 291 7.66 10.31 28.31
CA HIS A 291 6.43 10.74 28.97
C HIS A 291 5.15 10.26 28.25
N ALA A 292 5.06 8.96 27.95
CA ALA A 292 3.90 8.37 27.26
C ALA A 292 2.55 8.70 27.94
N MET A 293 2.59 8.82 29.27
CA MET A 293 1.44 9.09 30.13
C MET A 293 1.50 10.46 30.82
N GLY A 294 2.40 11.35 30.38
CA GLY A 294 2.61 12.67 30.98
C GLY A 294 3.68 12.70 32.09
N PRO A 295 3.97 13.88 32.67
CA PRO A 295 5.06 14.07 33.63
C PRO A 295 4.79 13.49 35.03
N GLY A 296 3.53 13.17 35.36
CA GLY A 296 3.16 12.56 36.65
C GLY A 296 3.28 11.04 36.70
N CYS A 297 3.67 10.38 35.60
CA CYS A 297 3.83 8.93 35.54
C CYS A 297 5.31 8.55 35.76
N PRO A 298 5.62 7.64 36.69
CA PRO A 298 6.98 7.15 36.90
C PRO A 298 7.56 6.52 35.62
N ASP A 299 8.84 6.77 35.35
CA ASP A 299 9.50 6.29 34.13
C ASP A 299 9.48 4.76 34.00
N ILE A 300 9.57 4.04 35.12
CA ILE A 300 9.48 2.56 35.16
C ILE A 300 8.15 2.10 34.57
N ILE A 301 7.04 2.73 34.99
CA ILE A 301 5.69 2.41 34.50
C ILE A 301 5.54 2.84 33.04
N SER A 302 6.00 4.04 32.68
CA SER A 302 5.92 4.52 31.30
C SER A 302 6.69 3.60 30.33
N ASN A 303 7.88 3.15 30.73
CA ASN A 303 8.70 2.23 29.95
C ASN A 303 8.03 0.87 29.80
N LYS A 304 7.43 0.31 30.86
CA LYS A 304 6.64 -0.92 30.80
C LYS A 304 5.50 -0.78 29.81
N LEU A 305 4.70 0.27 29.92
CA LEU A 305 3.52 0.48 29.09
C LEU A 305 3.88 0.52 27.60
N VAL A 306 4.93 1.28 27.27
CA VAL A 306 5.42 1.37 25.89
C VAL A 306 5.98 0.03 25.41
N LYS A 307 6.81 -0.64 26.21
CA LYS A 307 7.46 -1.90 25.81
C LYS A 307 6.46 -3.05 25.60
N THR A 308 5.44 -3.13 26.45
CA THR A 308 4.53 -4.29 26.50
C THR A 308 3.31 -4.13 25.58
N PHE A 309 2.85 -2.89 25.38
CA PHE A 309 1.56 -2.60 24.73
C PHE A 309 1.68 -1.72 23.47
N THR A 310 2.88 -1.53 22.91
CA THR A 310 3.04 -0.85 21.63
C THR A 310 3.84 -1.68 20.64
N ALA A 311 3.56 -1.49 19.35
CA ALA A 311 4.29 -2.09 18.26
C ALA A 311 5.06 -1.00 17.50
N LEU A 312 6.31 -1.28 17.13
CA LEU A 312 7.11 -0.38 16.31
C LEU A 312 6.52 -0.32 14.90
N SER A 313 6.32 0.89 14.40
CA SER A 313 5.80 1.14 13.05
C SER A 313 6.67 2.18 12.36
N TYR A 314 7.03 1.92 11.11
CA TYR A 314 7.79 2.83 10.28
C TYR A 314 6.85 3.59 9.35
N ALA A 315 6.68 4.89 9.57
CA ALA A 315 5.92 5.77 8.69
C ALA A 315 6.62 7.12 8.57
N ASN A 316 6.54 7.73 7.38
CA ASN A 316 7.08 9.06 7.11
C ASN A 316 8.57 9.22 7.50
N GLY A 317 9.39 8.18 7.28
CA GLY A 317 10.83 8.21 7.58
C GLY A 317 11.19 8.17 9.06
N ARG A 318 10.23 7.91 9.97
CA ARG A 318 10.45 7.85 11.42
C ARG A 318 9.80 6.62 12.03
N ILE A 319 10.46 6.06 13.04
CA ILE A 319 9.93 4.97 13.87
C ILE A 319 9.04 5.58 14.94
N HIS A 320 7.82 5.08 15.05
CA HIS A 320 6.87 5.46 16.10
C HIS A 320 6.29 4.23 16.79
N ASN A 321 5.96 4.37 18.08
CA ASN A 321 5.24 3.35 18.83
C ASN A 321 3.75 3.49 18.51
N LEU A 322 3.16 2.46 17.92
CA LEU A 322 1.76 2.43 17.51
C LEU A 322 0.97 1.46 18.39
N ILE A 323 -0.23 1.86 18.78
CA ILE A 323 -1.19 0.95 19.42
C ILE A 323 -2.02 0.31 18.32
N SER A 324 -1.55 -0.84 17.85
CA SER A 324 -2.23 -1.65 16.84
C SER A 324 -3.51 -2.28 17.39
N ALA A 325 -4.34 -2.85 16.51
CA ALA A 325 -5.55 -3.54 16.93
C ALA A 325 -5.27 -4.73 17.87
N SER A 326 -4.17 -5.46 17.66
CA SER A 326 -3.73 -6.53 18.55
C SER A 326 -3.30 -5.98 19.92
N MET A 327 -2.55 -4.87 19.95
CA MET A 327 -2.15 -4.23 21.20
C MET A 327 -3.35 -3.74 22.02
N LYS A 328 -4.40 -3.22 21.37
CA LYS A 328 -5.65 -2.86 22.09
C LYS A 328 -6.29 -4.06 22.78
N VAL A 329 -6.24 -5.22 22.16
CA VAL A 329 -6.76 -6.47 22.72
C VAL A 329 -5.92 -6.89 23.92
N LYS A 330 -4.60 -6.75 23.82
CA LYS A 330 -3.68 -7.02 24.93
C LYS A 330 -3.92 -6.10 26.11
N ILE A 331 -4.01 -4.79 25.88
CA ILE A 331 -4.36 -3.81 26.92
C ILE A 331 -5.69 -4.18 27.58
N THR A 332 -6.70 -4.54 26.77
CA THR A 332 -8.01 -4.95 27.30
C THR A 332 -7.92 -6.19 28.19
N ALA A 333 -7.17 -7.21 27.77
CA ALA A 333 -7.03 -8.43 28.54
C ALA A 333 -6.30 -8.19 29.87
N TYR A 334 -5.24 -7.37 29.87
CA TYR A 334 -4.56 -6.94 31.09
C TYR A 334 -5.45 -6.07 31.99
N ALA A 335 -6.26 -5.19 31.41
CA ALA A 335 -7.22 -4.38 32.17
C ALA A 335 -8.29 -5.24 32.85
N ILE A 336 -8.83 -6.25 32.14
CA ILE A 336 -9.77 -7.22 32.72
C ILE A 336 -9.09 -8.00 33.85
N ALA A 337 -7.86 -8.51 33.64
CA ALA A 337 -7.13 -9.25 34.67
C ALA A 337 -6.91 -8.42 35.93
N LEU A 338 -6.55 -7.14 35.78
CA LEU A 338 -6.38 -6.22 36.90
C LEU A 338 -7.71 -5.91 37.59
N ALA A 339 -8.79 -5.71 36.83
CA ALA A 339 -10.13 -5.49 37.39
C ALA A 339 -10.64 -6.69 38.19
N LEU A 340 -10.26 -7.92 37.80
CA LEU A 340 -10.56 -9.12 38.59
C LEU A 340 -9.84 -9.10 39.95
N HIS A 341 -8.57 -8.68 39.99
CA HIS A 341 -7.84 -8.53 41.27
C HIS A 341 -8.43 -7.42 42.15
N ILE A 342 -9.00 -6.36 41.56
CA ILE A 342 -9.61 -5.27 42.33
C ILE A 342 -10.97 -5.69 42.94
N ASN A 343 -11.76 -6.48 42.22
CA ASN A 343 -13.16 -6.79 42.56
C ASN A 343 -13.38 -8.28 42.92
N ASN A 344 -12.48 -8.89 43.70
CA ASN A 344 -12.62 -10.27 44.19
C ASN A 344 -12.97 -11.30 43.10
N PHE A 345 -12.32 -11.22 41.94
CA PHE A 345 -12.48 -12.11 40.78
C PHE A 345 -13.82 -12.02 40.06
N GLU A 346 -14.52 -10.90 40.20
CA GLU A 346 -15.73 -10.56 39.45
C GLU A 346 -15.65 -9.14 38.91
N THR A 347 -15.94 -8.92 37.63
CA THR A 347 -15.89 -7.56 37.06
C THR A 347 -17.02 -7.31 36.06
N ASP A 348 -17.48 -6.06 36.00
CA ASP A 348 -18.52 -5.66 35.06
C ASP A 348 -17.94 -5.32 33.69
N LEU A 349 -18.16 -6.23 32.75
CA LEU A 349 -17.67 -6.09 31.38
C LEU A 349 -18.36 -4.94 30.64
N THR A 350 -19.55 -4.50 31.04
CA THR A 350 -20.26 -3.40 30.35
C THR A 350 -19.65 -2.04 30.66
N ILE A 351 -19.20 -1.82 31.90
CA ILE A 351 -18.48 -0.61 32.32
C ILE A 351 -17.12 -0.58 31.61
N LEU A 352 -16.38 -1.69 31.67
CA LEU A 352 -15.07 -1.83 31.00
C LEU A 352 -15.16 -1.61 29.49
N GLN A 353 -16.23 -2.08 28.84
CA GLN A 353 -16.46 -1.88 27.42
C GLN A 353 -16.58 -0.40 27.06
N ARG A 354 -17.34 0.36 27.85
CA ARG A 354 -17.57 1.81 27.64
C ARG A 354 -16.26 2.57 27.80
N ASP A 355 -15.51 2.28 28.85
CA ASP A 355 -14.22 2.92 29.14
C ASP A 355 -13.17 2.65 28.06
N LEU A 356 -13.05 1.39 27.61
CA LEU A 356 -12.10 0.99 26.56
C LEU A 356 -12.61 1.27 25.14
N LYS A 357 -13.82 1.81 24.98
CA LYS A 357 -14.48 2.12 23.70
C LYS A 357 -14.49 0.94 22.73
N LEU A 358 -14.84 -0.24 23.24
CA LEU A 358 -14.90 -1.49 22.48
C LEU A 358 -16.31 -1.79 21.98
N ARG A 359 -16.41 -2.65 20.95
CA ARG A 359 -17.67 -3.28 20.57
C ARG A 359 -18.03 -4.37 21.59
N ASP A 360 -19.31 -4.53 21.92
CA ASP A 360 -19.83 -5.58 22.81
C ASP A 360 -19.27 -6.96 22.49
N SER A 361 -19.27 -7.35 21.21
CA SER A 361 -18.77 -8.66 20.79
C SER A 361 -17.29 -8.83 21.12
N ARG A 362 -16.50 -7.77 20.99
CA ARG A 362 -15.05 -7.84 21.15
C ARG A 362 -14.64 -8.07 22.60
N ILE A 363 -15.26 -7.37 23.55
CA ILE A 363 -14.96 -7.57 24.97
C ILE A 363 -15.40 -8.96 25.44
N LEU A 364 -16.53 -9.46 24.93
CA LEU A 364 -17.00 -10.82 25.24
C LEU A 364 -16.09 -11.89 24.65
N ASP A 365 -15.56 -11.69 23.45
CA ASP A 365 -14.59 -12.60 22.83
C ASP A 365 -13.28 -12.65 23.64
N ILE A 366 -12.82 -11.51 24.15
CA ILE A 366 -11.63 -11.42 25.01
C ILE A 366 -11.89 -12.11 26.36
N ALA A 367 -13.02 -11.82 27.01
CA ALA A 367 -13.40 -12.45 28.27
C ALA A 367 -13.51 -13.99 28.14
N LYS A 368 -14.09 -14.48 27.03
CA LYS A 368 -14.13 -15.91 26.72
C LYS A 368 -12.74 -16.49 26.47
N ALA A 369 -11.88 -15.76 25.76
CA ALA A 369 -10.49 -16.17 25.52
C ALA A 369 -9.70 -16.26 26.84
N MET A 370 -10.00 -15.38 27.80
CA MET A 370 -9.48 -15.40 29.17
C MET A 370 -10.15 -16.45 30.07
N ARG A 371 -11.06 -17.29 29.55
CA ARG A 371 -11.79 -18.33 30.28
C ARG A 371 -12.66 -17.79 31.43
N LEU A 372 -13.23 -16.59 31.28
CA LEU A 372 -14.19 -16.05 32.24
C LEU A 372 -15.58 -16.63 32.03
N LYS A 373 -16.28 -16.91 33.15
CA LYS A 373 -17.69 -17.24 33.16
C LYS A 373 -18.47 -15.93 33.01
N ILE A 374 -19.30 -15.85 31.97
CA ILE A 374 -20.10 -14.65 31.70
C ILE A 374 -21.51 -14.88 32.24
N SER A 375 -21.93 -14.06 33.20
CA SER A 375 -23.30 -14.02 33.72
C SER A 375 -23.97 -12.71 33.31
N LYS A 376 -25.30 -12.70 33.33
CA LYS A 376 -26.09 -11.47 33.13
C LYS A 376 -26.68 -11.09 34.47
N SER A 377 -26.46 -9.84 34.88
CA SER A 377 -27.12 -9.25 36.04
C SER A 377 -28.07 -8.14 35.60
N LYS A 378 -29.25 -8.10 36.20
CA LYS A 378 -30.17 -6.97 36.04
C LYS A 378 -29.95 -6.03 37.22
N ASN A 379 -29.59 -4.79 36.93
CA ASN A 379 -29.56 -3.76 37.97
C ASN A 379 -30.97 -3.51 38.53
N LEU A 380 -31.03 -3.07 39.79
CA LEU A 380 -32.27 -2.73 40.52
C LEU A 380 -33.17 -1.71 39.79
N SER A 381 -32.62 -0.96 38.82
CA SER A 381 -33.35 0.02 37.99
C SER A 381 -33.96 -0.57 36.70
N GLY A 382 -33.70 -1.84 36.36
CA GLY A 382 -34.33 -2.53 35.22
C GLY A 382 -33.99 -2.03 33.81
N LEU A 383 -33.16 -0.98 33.68
CA LEU A 383 -32.92 -0.27 32.41
C LEU A 383 -31.70 -0.77 31.61
N GLU A 384 -30.71 -1.38 32.26
CA GLU A 384 -29.51 -1.91 31.57
C GLU A 384 -29.20 -3.35 32.02
N GLU A 385 -29.01 -4.26 31.04
CA GLU A 385 -28.49 -5.61 31.29
C GLU A 385 -26.96 -5.55 31.42
N HIS A 386 -26.45 -5.67 32.65
CA HIS A 386 -25.02 -5.72 32.92
C HIS A 386 -24.50 -7.15 32.69
N LYS A 387 -23.32 -7.27 32.08
CA LYS A 387 -22.67 -8.54 31.79
C LYS A 387 -21.47 -8.65 32.73
N LEU A 388 -21.54 -9.58 33.67
CA LEU A 388 -20.48 -9.79 34.65
C LEU A 388 -19.56 -10.91 34.15
N GLY A 389 -18.26 -10.69 34.27
CA GLY A 389 -17.21 -11.68 34.03
C GLY A 389 -16.64 -12.14 35.35
N THR A 390 -16.82 -13.42 35.67
CA THR A 390 -16.30 -14.02 36.91
C THR A 390 -15.25 -15.08 36.57
N LEU A 391 -14.14 -15.08 37.30
CA LEU A 391 -13.14 -16.12 37.22
C LEU A 391 -13.46 -17.21 38.25
N CYS A 392 -13.92 -18.37 37.78
CA CYS A 392 -14.28 -19.50 38.64
C CYS A 392 -13.49 -20.75 38.23
N LEU A 393 -13.11 -21.54 39.23
CA LEU A 393 -12.55 -22.88 39.03
C LEU A 393 -13.67 -23.95 39.15
N PRO A 394 -13.67 -25.00 38.31
CA PRO A 394 -12.75 -25.26 37.20
C PRO A 394 -12.97 -24.32 36.01
N LEU A 395 -11.89 -24.00 35.29
CA LEU A 395 -11.95 -23.08 34.14
C LEU A 395 -12.87 -23.64 33.03
N PRO A 396 -13.72 -22.82 32.40
CA PRO A 396 -14.52 -23.21 31.24
C PRO A 396 -13.66 -23.79 30.12
N ALA A 397 -14.10 -24.91 29.54
CA ALA A 397 -13.40 -25.55 28.43
C ALA A 397 -13.24 -24.59 27.23
N ARG A 398 -12.03 -24.52 26.67
CA ARG A 398 -11.70 -23.66 25.53
C ARG A 398 -12.48 -24.14 24.30
N LYS A 399 -13.54 -23.41 23.93
CA LYS A 399 -14.26 -23.66 22.67
C LYS A 399 -13.42 -23.12 21.52
N VAL A 400 -12.64 -24.00 20.87
CA VAL A 400 -11.97 -23.65 19.60
C VAL A 400 -13.06 -23.36 18.57
N PRO A 401 -13.09 -22.17 17.94
CA PRO A 401 -14.01 -21.92 16.86
C PRO A 401 -13.65 -22.87 15.71
N LEU A 402 -14.51 -23.84 15.44
CA LEU A 402 -14.46 -24.66 14.22
C LEU A 402 -14.35 -23.71 13.03
N GLY A 403 -13.21 -23.79 12.34
CA GLY A 403 -12.84 -22.88 11.25
C GLY A 403 -13.99 -22.69 10.29
N ARG A 404 -14.28 -21.43 9.94
CA ARG A 404 -15.23 -21.08 8.89
C ARG A 404 -14.88 -21.89 7.64
N ARG A 405 -15.69 -22.91 7.31
CA ARG A 405 -15.62 -23.62 6.03
C ARG A 405 -15.61 -22.58 4.92
N LYS A 406 -14.46 -22.42 4.25
CA LYS A 406 -14.36 -21.64 3.02
C LYS A 406 -15.39 -22.22 2.05
N ARG A 407 -16.40 -21.43 1.67
CA ARG A 407 -17.30 -21.79 0.58
C ARG A 407 -16.42 -21.92 -0.67
N LYS A 408 -16.35 -23.13 -1.24
CA LYS A 408 -15.87 -23.32 -2.61
C LYS A 408 -16.79 -22.50 -3.50
N MET A 409 -16.25 -21.47 -4.14
CA MET A 409 -16.89 -20.93 -5.34
C MET A 409 -16.66 -21.95 -6.44
N TYR A 410 -17.76 -22.38 -7.07
CA TYR A 410 -17.75 -23.04 -8.37
C TYR A 410 -17.62 -21.99 -9.47
#